data_AF-A0A6G3XFY6-F1
#
_entry.id   AF-A0A6G3XFY6-F1
#
_cell.length_a   1.000
_cell.length_b   1.000
_cell.length_c   1.000
_cell.angle_alpha   90.00
_cell.angle_beta   90.00
_cell.angle_gamma   90.00
#
_symmetry.space_group_name_H-M   'P 1'
#
loop_
_entity.id
_entity.type
_entity.pdbx_description
1 polymer ?
#
loop_
_entity_poly.entity_id
_entity_poly.type
_entity_poly.pdbx_seq_one_letter_code
_entity_poly.pdbx_strand_id
1 'polypeptide(L)'
;MSSQQIPEDNLPVVQETAQGAVERHDDPFADPGLPAHKPRIQDLDERAANRSERAVVFMFTLSMLATVGFIASYVIFPVDKIVYIWPFGHVSALNFSLGLTLGAALFFIGAGAVHWARTLMS
;
A
#
# COMPACT_ATOMS: atom_id res chain seq x y z
N MET A 1 41.72 39.36 -16.38
CA MET A 1 42.12 38.74 -17.66
C MET A 1 43.04 37.58 -17.28
N SER A 2 42.64 36.33 -17.16
CA SER A 2 41.90 35.52 -18.11
C SER A 2 41.17 34.40 -17.36
N SER A 3 39.86 34.32 -17.56
CA SER A 3 39.02 33.20 -17.16
C SER A 3 39.42 31.96 -17.94
N GLN A 4 39.77 30.88 -17.22
CA GLN A 4 39.99 29.55 -17.81
C GLN A 4 38.65 29.05 -18.36
N GLN A 5 38.56 28.94 -19.69
CA GLN A 5 37.42 28.38 -20.41
C GLN A 5 37.44 26.86 -20.25
N ILE A 6 36.41 26.33 -19.58
CA ILE A 6 36.13 24.90 -19.55
C ILE A 6 35.50 24.55 -20.91
N PRO A 7 35.95 23.50 -21.62
CA PRO A 7 35.31 23.09 -22.86
C PRO A 7 33.91 22.54 -22.57
N GLU A 8 32.88 23.28 -22.99
CA GLU A 8 31.45 23.00 -22.80
C GLU A 8 30.93 21.84 -23.70
N ASP A 9 31.84 21.03 -24.26
CA ASP A 9 31.60 20.20 -25.45
C ASP A 9 31.09 18.78 -25.15
N ASN A 10 30.65 18.51 -23.91
CA ASN A 10 30.09 17.20 -23.56
C ASN A 10 29.05 17.28 -22.44
N LEU A 11 27.98 18.04 -22.69
CA LEU A 11 26.74 17.90 -21.94
C LEU A 11 25.73 17.15 -22.82
N PRO A 12 25.04 16.12 -22.31
CA PRO A 12 23.93 15.54 -23.04
C PRO A 12 22.89 16.65 -23.23
N VAL A 13 22.66 17.01 -24.49
CA VAL A 13 21.66 17.99 -24.90
C VAL A 13 20.35 17.64 -24.21
N VAL A 14 19.87 18.57 -23.38
CA VAL A 14 18.51 18.55 -22.84
C VAL A 14 17.59 18.43 -24.05
N GLN A 15 16.94 17.28 -24.14
CA GLN A 15 15.96 16.99 -25.18
C GLN A 15 14.76 17.90 -24.89
N GLU A 16 14.77 19.09 -25.50
CA GLU A 16 13.63 20.00 -25.50
C GLU A 16 12.43 19.24 -26.04
N THR A 17 11.48 18.95 -25.16
CA THR A 17 10.16 18.43 -25.48
C THR A 17 9.40 19.47 -26.29
N ALA A 18 9.68 19.54 -27.60
CA ALA A 18 8.80 20.11 -28.59
C ALA A 18 7.75 19.04 -28.98
N GLN A 19 6.85 18.71 -28.05
CA GLN A 19 5.68 17.87 -28.34
C GLN A 19 4.44 18.75 -28.43
N GLY A 20 4.07 19.16 -29.64
CA GLY A 20 2.91 20.03 -29.81
C GLY A 20 2.56 20.41 -31.24
N ALA A 21 2.55 19.46 -32.18
CA ALA A 21 1.69 19.45 -33.38
C ALA A 21 2.03 18.22 -34.23
N VAL A 22 1.15 17.23 -34.23
CA VAL A 22 1.27 16.03 -35.07
C VAL A 22 0.88 16.36 -36.51
N GLU A 23 1.86 16.47 -37.41
CA GLU A 23 1.64 16.16 -38.82
C GLU A 23 1.53 14.63 -38.96
N ARG A 24 0.40 14.19 -39.52
CA ARG A 24 0.14 12.79 -39.85
C ARG A 24 0.93 12.44 -41.10
N HIS A 25 2.11 11.85 -40.96
CA HIS A 25 2.86 11.33 -42.10
C HIS A 25 2.53 9.85 -42.34
N ASP A 26 2.38 9.49 -43.62
CA ASP A 26 2.00 8.17 -44.15
C ASP A 26 3.07 7.08 -43.93
N ASP A 27 3.39 6.74 -42.68
CA ASP A 27 4.18 5.55 -42.34
C ASP A 27 3.33 4.56 -41.52
N PRO A 28 2.93 3.41 -42.11
CA PRO A 28 2.10 2.39 -41.44
C PRO A 28 2.75 1.76 -40.20
N PHE A 29 4.06 1.94 -40.00
CA PHE A 29 4.83 1.33 -38.91
C PHE A 29 5.42 2.36 -37.94
N ALA A 30 5.01 3.63 -38.03
CA ALA A 30 5.40 4.63 -37.04
C ALA A 30 4.86 4.24 -35.66
N ASP A 31 5.77 4.08 -34.68
CA ASP A 31 5.40 3.90 -33.28
C ASP A 31 4.53 5.11 -32.86
N PRO A 32 3.25 4.90 -32.48
CA PRO A 32 2.32 5.98 -32.16
C PRO A 32 2.73 6.80 -30.92
N GLY A 33 3.86 6.48 -30.29
CA GLY A 33 4.37 7.16 -29.12
C GLY A 33 3.65 6.69 -27.86
N LEU A 34 4.36 6.75 -26.74
CA LEU A 34 3.79 6.39 -25.45
C LEU A 34 2.69 7.40 -25.07
N PRO A 35 1.50 6.95 -24.62
CA PRO A 35 0.45 7.84 -24.16
C PRO A 35 0.98 8.74 -23.04
N ALA A 36 0.54 10.00 -23.01
CA ALA A 36 0.99 11.00 -22.05
C ALA A 36 1.00 10.45 -20.62
N HIS A 37 2.18 10.49 -19.99
CA HIS A 37 2.39 10.02 -18.63
C HIS A 37 1.46 10.77 -17.69
N LYS A 38 0.46 10.08 -17.13
CA LYS A 38 -0.50 10.70 -16.21
C LYS A 38 0.20 10.87 -14.85
N PRO A 39 0.36 12.11 -14.34
CA PRO A 39 0.91 12.33 -13.01
C PRO A 39 0.06 11.59 -11.97
N ARG A 40 0.70 10.98 -10.97
CA ARG A 40 -0.02 10.24 -9.93
C ARG A 40 -0.81 11.20 -9.07
N ILE A 41 -2.02 10.80 -8.72
CA ILE A 41 -2.92 11.56 -7.83
C ILE A 41 -2.27 11.76 -6.44
N GLN A 42 -1.30 10.92 -6.09
CA GLN A 42 -0.51 10.98 -4.86
C GLN A 42 0.53 12.12 -4.85
N ASP A 43 1.04 12.53 -6.02
CA ASP A 43 1.93 13.71 -6.14
C ASP A 43 1.15 15.03 -6.10
N LEU A 44 -0.18 14.97 -6.26
CA LEU A 44 -1.07 16.14 -6.36
C LEU A 44 -1.76 16.49 -5.04
N ASP A 45 -1.97 15.54 -4.13
CA ASP A 45 -2.76 15.78 -2.91
C ASP A 45 -2.22 15.03 -1.69
N GLU A 46 -1.41 15.74 -0.90
CA GLU A 46 -0.81 15.25 0.35
C GLU A 46 -1.86 14.82 1.39
N ARG A 47 -3.11 15.30 1.29
CA ARG A 47 -4.20 14.86 2.17
C ARG A 47 -4.68 13.45 1.84
N ALA A 48 -4.61 13.05 0.56
CA ALA A 48 -4.99 11.71 0.14
C ALA A 48 -3.95 10.68 0.61
N ALA A 49 -2.66 11.01 0.50
CA ALA A 49 -1.55 10.19 1.00
C ALA A 49 -1.62 9.96 2.52
N ASN A 50 -1.85 11.03 3.29
CA ASN A 50 -2.00 10.97 4.75
C ASN A 50 -3.17 10.07 5.20
N ARG A 51 -4.26 9.99 4.41
CA ARG A 51 -5.40 9.12 4.74
C ARG A 51 -5.06 7.64 4.53
N SER A 52 -4.35 7.30 3.44
CA SER A 52 -3.88 5.94 3.21
C SER A 52 -2.87 5.51 4.26
N GLU A 53 -1.93 6.37 4.63
CA GLU A 53 -0.95 6.08 5.67
C GLU A 53 -1.65 5.77 7.02
N ARG A 54 -2.61 6.62 7.41
CA ARG A 54 -3.34 6.43 8.67
C ARG A 54 -4.17 5.14 8.66
N ALA A 55 -4.71 4.74 7.51
CA ALA A 55 -5.42 3.47 7.37
C ALA A 55 -4.47 2.27 7.52
N VAL A 56 -3.28 2.31 6.91
CA VAL A 56 -2.26 1.27 7.07
C VAL A 56 -1.84 1.16 8.55
N VAL A 57 -1.49 2.28 9.18
CA VAL A 57 -1.08 2.31 10.59
C VAL A 57 -2.19 1.76 11.49
N PHE A 58 -3.44 2.11 11.23
CA PHE A 58 -4.59 1.58 11.97
C PHE A 58 -4.69 0.05 11.85
N MET A 59 -4.52 -0.51 10.66
CA MET A 59 -4.59 -1.96 10.45
C MET A 59 -3.44 -2.70 11.15
N PHE A 60 -2.22 -2.17 11.09
CA PHE A 60 -1.07 -2.76 11.79
C PHE A 60 -1.21 -2.69 13.31
N THR A 61 -1.66 -1.55 13.86
CA THR A 61 -1.91 -1.42 15.30
C THR A 61 -3.03 -2.34 15.77
N LEU A 62 -4.09 -2.50 14.98
CA LEU A 62 -5.17 -3.44 15.28
C LEU A 62 -4.69 -4.90 15.26
N SER A 63 -3.76 -5.25 14.36
CA SER A 63 -3.11 -6.56 14.35
C SER A 63 -2.30 -6.80 15.63
N MET A 64 -1.48 -5.82 16.07
CA MET A 64 -0.76 -5.90 17.34
C MET A 64 -1.70 -6.09 18.53
N LEU A 65 -2.80 -5.32 18.58
CA LEU A 65 -3.81 -5.46 19.63
C LEU A 65 -4.48 -6.83 19.61
N ALA A 66 -4.74 -7.39 18.42
CA ALA A 66 -5.27 -8.75 18.28
C ALA A 66 -4.28 -9.80 18.78
N THR A 67 -2.97 -9.63 18.56
CA THR A 67 -1.93 -10.52 19.13
C THR A 67 -1.89 -10.45 20.65
N VAL A 68 -2.00 -9.24 21.23
CA VAL A 68 -2.12 -9.09 22.70
C VAL A 68 -3.40 -9.76 23.19
N GLY A 69 -4.51 -9.59 22.46
CA GLY A 69 -5.79 -10.25 22.75
C GLY A 69 -5.70 -11.78 22.70
N PHE A 70 -4.91 -12.34 21.78
CA PHE A 70 -4.66 -13.78 21.68
C PHE A 70 -3.97 -14.31 22.94
N ILE A 71 -2.91 -13.63 23.39
CA ILE A 71 -2.20 -13.97 24.62
C ILE A 71 -3.14 -13.84 25.83
N ALA A 72 -3.88 -12.73 25.92
CA ALA A 72 -4.84 -12.50 26.99
C ALA A 72 -5.95 -13.56 27.01
N SER A 73 -6.42 -14.01 25.85
CA SER A 73 -7.46 -15.04 25.75
C SER A 73 -6.95 -16.39 26.23
N TYR A 74 -5.70 -16.72 25.94
CA TYR A 74 -5.07 -17.95 26.42
C TYR A 74 -4.99 -18.03 27.95
N VAL A 75 -4.67 -16.92 28.62
CA VAL A 75 -4.59 -16.85 30.11
C VAL A 75 -5.97 -16.68 30.75
N ILE A 76 -6.83 -15.94 30.04
CA ILE A 76 -8.28 -15.74 30.18
C ILE A 76 -9.10 -16.96 30.61
N PHE A 77 -9.16 -17.88 29.65
CA PHE A 77 -10.23 -18.83 29.51
C PHE A 77 -9.75 -20.23 29.89
N PRO A 78 -10.38 -20.89 30.88
CA PRO A 78 -10.09 -22.28 31.17
C PRO A 78 -10.55 -23.18 30.03
N VAL A 79 -9.81 -24.26 29.80
CA VAL A 79 -9.99 -25.19 28.66
C VAL A 79 -11.38 -25.84 28.67
N ASP A 80 -11.92 -26.07 29.86
CA ASP A 80 -13.18 -26.78 30.10
C ASP A 80 -14.42 -25.86 29.97
N LYS A 81 -14.21 -24.57 29.71
CA LYS A 81 -15.28 -23.58 29.65
C LYS A 81 -15.98 -23.64 28.30
N ILE A 82 -17.17 -24.26 28.30
CA ILE A 82 -18.07 -24.32 27.16
C ILE A 82 -19.06 -23.16 27.26
N VAL A 83 -19.09 -22.31 26.24
CA VAL A 83 -19.98 -21.15 26.16
C VAL A 83 -20.93 -21.33 24.99
N TYR A 84 -22.18 -20.91 25.17
CA TYR A 84 -23.15 -20.87 24.09
C TYR A 84 -22.99 -19.58 23.30
N ILE A 85 -22.59 -19.68 22.02
CA ILE A 85 -22.50 -18.56 21.08
C ILE A 85 -23.55 -18.78 19.98
N TRP A 86 -24.51 -17.89 19.84
CA TRP A 86 -25.48 -17.93 18.73
C TRP A 86 -24.83 -17.37 17.46
N PRO A 87 -24.87 -18.04 16.29
CA PRO A 87 -25.61 -19.25 15.92
C PRO A 87 -24.84 -20.59 16.04
N PHE A 88 -23.60 -20.58 16.53
CA PHE A 88 -22.70 -21.75 16.56
C PHE A 88 -23.01 -22.80 17.64
N GLY A 89 -23.85 -22.49 18.63
CA GLY A 89 -24.21 -23.40 19.73
C GLY A 89 -23.16 -23.43 20.85
N HIS A 90 -23.04 -24.59 21.53
CA HIS A 90 -22.08 -24.79 22.61
C HIS A 90 -20.68 -25.09 22.06
N VAL A 91 -19.76 -24.13 22.22
CA VAL A 91 -18.37 -24.27 21.76
C VAL A 91 -17.39 -23.94 22.89
N SER A 92 -16.17 -24.48 22.80
CA SER A 92 -15.10 -24.13 23.73
C SER A 92 -14.76 -22.65 23.60
N ALA A 93 -14.92 -21.89 24.69
CA ALA A 93 -14.64 -20.46 24.71
C ALA A 93 -13.18 -20.14 24.38
N LEU A 94 -12.27 -21.03 24.81
CA LEU A 94 -10.85 -20.90 24.54
C LEU A 94 -10.56 -21.04 23.04
N ASN A 95 -10.96 -22.15 22.41
CA ASN A 95 -10.68 -22.36 20.97
C ASN A 95 -11.32 -21.28 20.09
N PHE A 96 -12.53 -20.84 20.44
CA PHE A 96 -13.21 -19.77 19.71
C PHE A 96 -12.48 -18.43 19.85
N SER A 97 -12.11 -18.03 21.07
CA SER A 97 -11.38 -16.77 21.30
C SER A 97 -9.99 -16.78 20.68
N LEU A 98 -9.26 -17.90 20.77
CA LEU A 98 -7.96 -18.08 20.12
C LEU A 98 -8.08 -18.02 18.60
N GLY A 99 -9.06 -18.72 18.02
CA GLY A 99 -9.30 -18.70 16.58
C GLY A 99 -9.68 -17.31 16.07
N LEU A 100 -10.55 -16.60 16.80
CA LEU A 100 -11.00 -15.25 16.44
C LEU A 100 -9.86 -14.23 16.50
N THR A 101 -9.07 -14.24 17.58
CA THR A 101 -7.96 -13.31 17.78
C THR A 101 -6.81 -13.59 16.80
N LEU A 102 -6.49 -14.87 16.56
CA LEU A 102 -5.48 -15.26 15.57
C LEU A 102 -5.93 -14.91 14.15
N GLY A 103 -7.19 -15.23 13.80
CA GLY A 103 -7.76 -14.89 12.51
C GLY A 103 -7.78 -13.39 12.26
N ALA A 104 -8.20 -12.61 13.25
CA ALA A 104 -8.17 -11.15 13.19
C ALA A 104 -6.75 -10.61 13.02
N ALA A 105 -5.77 -11.11 13.79
CA ALA A 105 -4.38 -10.68 13.69
C ALA A 105 -3.81 -10.90 12.28
N LEU A 106 -4.02 -12.09 11.72
CA LEU A 106 -3.59 -12.47 10.37
C LEU A 106 -4.34 -11.71 9.26
N PHE A 107 -5.63 -11.48 9.46
CA PHE A 107 -6.44 -10.69 8.51
C PHE A 107 -5.96 -9.24 8.44
N PHE A 108 -5.78 -8.58 9.58
CA PHE A 108 -5.39 -7.17 9.61
C PHE A 108 -3.96 -6.94 9.10
N ILE A 109 -3.02 -7.84 9.39
CA ILE A 109 -1.66 -7.73 8.84
C ILE A 109 -1.65 -7.96 7.32
N GLY A 110 -2.40 -8.95 6.82
CA GLY A 110 -2.50 -9.22 5.39
C GLY A 110 -3.17 -8.09 4.62
N ALA A 111 -4.33 -7.63 5.11
CA ALA A 111 -5.06 -6.53 4.49
C ALA A 111 -4.29 -5.19 4.59
N GLY A 112 -3.59 -4.94 5.70
CA GLY A 112 -2.70 -3.79 5.85
C GLY A 112 -1.54 -3.81 4.85
N ALA A 113 -0.89 -4.97 4.65
CA ALA A 113 0.18 -5.14 3.67
C ALA A 113 -0.31 -4.89 2.23
N VAL A 114 -1.49 -5.42 1.85
CA VAL A 114 -2.08 -5.17 0.51
C VAL A 114 -2.45 -3.70 0.32
N HIS A 115 -3.01 -3.06 1.34
CA HIS A 115 -3.35 -1.64 1.27
C HIS A 115 -2.08 -0.78 1.13
N TRP A 116 -1.04 -1.10 1.88
CA TRP A 116 0.27 -0.45 1.77
C TRP A 116 0.89 -0.62 0.38
N ALA A 117 0.90 -1.85 -0.16
CA ALA A 117 1.44 -2.14 -1.49
C ALA A 117 0.75 -1.33 -2.60
N ARG A 118 -0.57 -1.14 -2.52
CA ARG A 118 -1.32 -0.39 -3.53
C ARG A 118 -1.20 1.13 -3.39
N THR A 119 -0.86 1.64 -2.22
CA THR A 119 -0.92 3.08 -1.91
C THR A 119 0.44 3.74 -1.77
N LEU A 120 1.49 3.03 -1.33
CA LEU A 120 2.82 3.60 -1.16
C LEU A 120 3.86 3.01 -2.12
N MET A 121 3.60 1.84 -2.69
CA MET A 121 4.52 1.13 -3.59
C MET A 121 4.28 1.51 -5.06
N SER A 122 4.10 2.81 -5.30
CA SER A 122 3.73 3.37 -6.59
C SER A 122 4.54 4.63 -6.83
#